data_AF-A0A227J143-F1
#
_entry.id   AF-A0A227J143-F1
#
_cell.length_a   1.000
_cell.length_b   1.000
_cell.length_c   1.000
_cell.angle_alpha   90.00
_cell.angle_beta   90.00
_cell.angle_gamma   90.00
#
_symmetry.space_group_name_H-M   'P 1'
#
loop_
_entity.id
_entity.type
_entity.pdbx_description
1 polymer ?
#
loop_
_entity_poly.entity_id
_entity_poly.type
_entity_poly.pdbx_seq_one_letter_code
_entity_poly.pdbx_strand_id
1 'polypeptide(L)'
;MKKDSSFAMMLEAQRRGYEIHYMEMNDLHLDQGKAIADTKVVELKEDPNGWYEFKSEQMIELSELDAVLMRKDPPFDTEYIYATYILERAEEQ
;
A
#
# COMPACT_ATOMS: atom_id res chain seq x y z
N MET A 1 15.63 -14.61 9.09
CA MET A 1 14.67 -13.49 8.96
C MET A 1 13.38 -13.89 9.64
N LYS A 2 12.90 -13.10 10.61
CA LYS A 2 11.51 -13.18 11.06
C LYS A 2 10.68 -12.92 9.79
N LYS A 3 9.89 -13.90 9.34
CA LYS A 3 9.10 -13.75 8.10
C LYS A 3 8.03 -12.70 8.37
N ASP A 4 8.26 -11.48 7.89
CA ASP A 4 7.23 -10.44 7.87
C ASP A 4 6.04 -10.97 7.06
N SER A 5 4.87 -11.01 7.69
CA SER A 5 3.66 -11.50 7.01
C SER A 5 3.22 -10.57 5.89
N SER A 6 3.56 -9.28 5.96
CA SER A 6 3.32 -8.30 4.89
C SER A 6 4.11 -8.69 3.64
N PHE A 7 5.40 -9.03 3.78
CA PHE A 7 6.22 -9.52 2.66
C PHE A 7 5.66 -10.81 2.05
N ALA A 8 5.26 -11.76 2.90
CA ALA A 8 4.67 -13.02 2.41
C ALA A 8 3.36 -12.80 1.64
N MET A 9 2.53 -11.84 2.06
CA MET A 9 1.30 -11.46 1.35
C MET A 9 1.60 -10.80 0.00
N MET A 10 2.52 -9.83 -0.03
CA MET A 10 2.92 -9.15 -1.28
C MET A 10 3.52 -10.13 -2.30
N LEU A 11 4.40 -11.04 -1.83
CA LEU A 11 5.01 -12.05 -2.69
C LEU A 11 3.96 -12.99 -3.29
N GLU A 12 2.99 -13.44 -2.49
CA GLU A 12 1.92 -14.32 -2.98
C GLU A 12 0.98 -13.58 -3.95
N ALA A 13 0.65 -12.32 -3.69
CA ALA A 13 -0.12 -11.49 -4.62
C ALA A 13 0.61 -11.32 -5.96
N GLN A 14 1.91 -11.03 -5.94
CA GLN A 14 2.73 -10.96 -7.16
C GLN A 14 2.76 -12.30 -7.90
N ARG A 15 2.90 -13.43 -7.21
CA ARG A 15 2.87 -14.78 -7.83
C ARG A 15 1.55 -15.08 -8.54
N ARG A 16 0.46 -14.44 -8.12
CA ARG A 16 -0.86 -14.54 -8.75
C ARG A 16 -1.06 -13.55 -9.90
N GLY A 17 -0.08 -12.70 -10.19
CA GLY A 17 -0.10 -11.73 -11.28
C GLY A 17 -0.73 -10.39 -10.91
N TYR A 18 -0.91 -10.08 -9.62
CA TYR A 18 -1.32 -8.75 -9.18
C TYR A 18 -0.14 -7.78 -9.24
N GLU A 19 -0.39 -6.55 -9.69
CA GLU A 19 0.53 -5.44 -9.52
C GLU A 19 0.49 -4.98 -8.05
N ILE A 20 1.67 -4.71 -7.47
CA ILE A 20 1.78 -4.35 -6.07
C ILE A 20 2.11 -2.86 -5.95
N HIS A 21 1.17 -2.11 -5.39
CA HIS A 21 1.39 -0.72 -5.00
C HIS A 21 1.78 -0.67 -3.53
N TYR A 22 2.91 -0.03 -3.25
CA TYR A 22 3.38 0.29 -1.90
C TYR A 22 3.18 1.76 -1.60
N MET A 23 2.74 2.04 -0.39
CA MET A 23 2.51 3.38 0.14
C MET A 23 2.69 3.37 1.66
N GLU A 24 3.15 4.48 2.22
CA GLU A 24 3.22 4.76 3.64
C GLU A 24 2.07 5.68 4.07
N MET A 25 1.91 5.91 5.38
CA MET A 25 0.83 6.74 5.91
C MET A 25 0.88 8.18 5.38
N ASN A 26 2.08 8.73 5.21
CA ASN A 26 2.30 10.08 4.68
C ASN A 26 2.01 10.21 3.18
N ASP A 27 1.80 9.09 2.49
CA ASP A 27 1.49 9.07 1.08
C ASP A 27 -0.03 9.10 0.83
N LEU A 28 -0.85 8.99 1.88
CA LEU A 28 -2.31 9.03 1.81
C LEU A 28 -2.83 10.45 1.95
N HIS A 29 -3.62 10.89 0.97
CA HIS A 29 -4.16 12.26 0.95
C HIS A 29 -5.64 12.29 0.60
N LEU A 30 -6.28 13.39 0.97
CA LEU A 30 -7.62 13.74 0.52
C LEU A 30 -7.53 15.03 -0.30
N ASP A 31 -7.74 14.95 -1.61
CA ASP A 31 -7.74 16.10 -2.51
C ASP A 31 -9.16 16.38 -3.01
N GLN A 32 -9.72 17.54 -2.65
CA GLN A 32 -11.10 17.94 -2.99
C GLN A 32 -12.15 16.85 -2.71
N GLY A 33 -11.94 16.08 -1.64
CA GLY A 33 -12.82 14.98 -1.25
C GLY A 33 -12.59 13.68 -2.02
N LYS A 34 -11.57 13.57 -2.88
CA LYS A 34 -11.10 12.31 -3.47
C LYS A 34 -9.95 11.75 -2.64
N ALA A 35 -10.03 10.46 -2.36
CA ALA A 35 -8.94 9.73 -1.71
C ALA A 35 -7.88 9.40 -2.77
N ILE A 36 -6.68 9.95 -2.60
CA ILE A 36 -5.54 9.76 -3.52
C ILE A 36 -4.33 9.26 -2.73
N ALA A 37 -3.38 8.63 -3.43
CA ALA A 37 -2.12 8.24 -2.82
C ALA A 37 -0.93 8.36 -3.75
N ASP A 38 0.21 8.74 -3.19
CA ASP A 38 1.52 8.61 -3.84
C ASP A 38 2.00 7.16 -3.67
N THR A 39 1.99 6.38 -4.76
CA THR A 39 2.30 4.96 -4.72
C THR A 39 3.58 4.63 -5.48
N LYS A 40 4.25 3.56 -5.04
CA LYS A 40 5.37 2.95 -5.76
C LYS A 40 4.98 1.57 -6.24
N VAL A 41 5.17 1.28 -7.52
CA VAL A 41 5.02 -0.10 -8.02
C VAL A 41 6.23 -0.90 -7.59
N VAL A 42 5.99 -2.02 -6.89
CA VAL A 42 7.05 -2.85 -6.30
C VAL A 42 7.11 -4.20 -6.97
N GLU A 43 8.31 -4.61 -7.35
CA GLU A 43 8.61 -6.00 -7.70
C GLU A 43 9.39 -6.66 -6.56
N LEU A 44 8.85 -7.75 -6.02
CA LEU A 44 9.42 -8.54 -4.94
C LEU A 44 10.36 -9.60 -5.51
N LYS A 45 11.47 -9.85 -4.81
CA LYS A 45 12.49 -10.83 -5.18
C LYS A 45 12.75 -11.80 -4.02
N GLU A 46 12.95 -13.07 -4.33
CA GLU A 46 13.38 -14.08 -3.35
C GLU A 46 14.93 -14.05 -3.18
N ASP A 47 15.51 -12.87 -2.98
CA ASP A 47 16.96 -12.67 -2.76
C ASP A 47 17.22 -12.01 -1.38
N PRO A 48 17.97 -12.66 -0.48
CA PRO A 48 18.33 -12.09 0.82
C PRO A 48 19.12 -10.76 0.77
N ASN A 49 19.81 -10.46 -0.34
CA ASN A 49 20.61 -9.25 -0.50
C ASN A 49 19.80 -8.07 -1.09
N GLY A 50 18.58 -8.33 -1.55
CA GLY A 50 17.71 -7.35 -2.19
C GLY A 50 16.36 -7.96 -2.51
N TRP A 51 15.43 -7.84 -1.57
CA TRP A 51 14.14 -8.54 -1.60
C TRP A 51 13.03 -7.77 -2.32
N TYR A 52 13.31 -6.55 -2.81
CA TYR A 52 12.36 -5.75 -3.59
C TYR A 52 13.08 -4.73 -4.49
N GLU A 53 12.34 -4.18 -5.45
CA GLU A 53 12.74 -3.07 -6.30
C GLU A 53 11.53 -2.18 -6.64
N PHE A 54 11.68 -0.86 -6.54
CA PHE A 54 10.66 0.09 -7.01
C PHE A 54 10.83 0.33 -8.51
N LYS A 55 9.73 0.19 -9.27
CA LYS A 55 9.72 0.31 -10.73
C LYS A 55 9.24 1.66 -11.22
N SER A 56 8.30 2.25 -10.51
CA SER A 56 7.74 3.57 -10.80
C SER A 56 7.16 4.20 -9.54
N GLU A 57 7.02 5.51 -9.56
CA GLU A 57 6.28 6.29 -8.56
C GLU A 57 5.17 7.04 -9.29
N GLN A 58 3.96 7.04 -8.73
CA GLN A 58 2.77 7.62 -9.35
C GLN A 58 1.75 8.03 -8.30
N MET A 59 1.05 9.13 -8.57
CA MET A 59 -0.12 9.54 -7.82
C MET A 59 -1.37 8.97 -8.50
N ILE A 60 -2.19 8.24 -7.76
CA ILE A 60 -3.42 7.60 -8.26
C ILE A 60 -4.60 7.90 -7.34
N GLU A 61 -5.83 7.81 -7.88
CA GLU A 61 -7.01 7.70 -7.02
C GLU A 61 -7.01 6.32 -6.36
N LEU A 62 -7.28 6.26 -5.05
CA LEU A 62 -7.25 4.98 -4.31
C LEU A 62 -8.35 4.01 -4.78
N SER A 63 -9.41 4.51 -5.41
CA SER A 63 -10.48 3.72 -6.03
C SER A 63 -10.04 2.99 -7.30
N GLU A 64 -8.87 3.31 -7.86
CA GLU A 64 -8.29 2.55 -8.98
C GLU A 64 -7.71 1.20 -8.53
N LEU A 65 -7.47 1.01 -7.23
CA LEU A 65 -6.95 -0.24 -6.67
C LEU A 65 -8.08 -1.23 -6.40
N ASP A 66 -7.90 -2.48 -6.81
CA ASP A 66 -8.88 -3.55 -6.54
C ASP A 66 -9.02 -3.87 -5.04
N ALA A 67 -7.95 -3.67 -4.27
CA ALA A 67 -7.93 -3.90 -2.82
C ALA A 67 -6.77 -3.15 -2.14
N VAL A 68 -6.99 -2.71 -0.90
CA VAL A 68 -5.95 -2.12 -0.05
C VAL A 68 -5.80 -2.92 1.25
N LEU A 69 -4.56 -3.28 1.59
CA LEU A 69 -4.22 -3.96 2.84
C LEU A 69 -3.52 -2.96 3.79
N MET A 70 -4.24 -2.45 4.78
CA MET A 70 -3.67 -1.55 5.80
C MET A 70 -2.77 -2.33 6.77
N ARG A 71 -1.47 -2.33 6.50
CA ARG A 71 -0.43 -3.11 7.23
C ARG A 71 0.51 -2.22 8.05
N LYS A 72 -0.03 -1.21 8.73
CA LYS A 72 0.69 -0.35 9.67
C LYS A 72 0.84 -1.06 11.02
N ASP A 73 2.06 -1.10 11.56
CA ASP A 73 2.30 -1.60 12.92
C ASP A 73 1.64 -0.68 13.96
N PRO A 74 1.17 -1.23 15.10
CA PRO A 74 0.70 -0.44 16.25
C PRO A 74 1.71 0.66 16.66
N PRO A 75 1.26 1.73 17.31
CA PRO A 75 -0.01 1.89 18.02
C PRO A 75 -1.19 2.31 17.15
N PHE A 76 -2.38 2.28 17.74
CA PHE A 76 -3.55 3.00 17.21
C PHE A 76 -3.46 4.45 17.67
N ASP A 77 -3.13 5.35 16.75
CA ASP A 77 -2.93 6.78 16.98
C ASP A 77 -3.76 7.62 16.00
N THR A 78 -3.58 8.94 16.05
CA THR A 78 -4.33 9.86 15.18
C THR A 78 -4.03 9.63 13.70
N GLU A 79 -2.79 9.26 13.35
CA GLU A 79 -2.39 8.98 11.97
C GLU A 79 -3.13 7.73 11.44
N TYR A 80 -3.21 6.68 12.26
CA TYR A 80 -4.01 5.50 11.96
C TYR A 80 -5.49 5.85 11.69
N ILE A 81 -6.09 6.68 12.55
CA ILE A 81 -7.48 7.11 12.40
C ILE A 81 -7.69 7.89 11.09
N TYR A 82 -6.79 8.82 10.75
CA TYR A 82 -6.92 9.58 9.51
C TYR A 82 -6.81 8.70 8.27
N ALA A 83 -5.88 7.74 8.27
CA ALA A 83 -5.78 6.77 7.18
C ALA A 83 -7.07 5.96 7.03
N THR A 84 -7.70 5.52 8.14
CA THR A 84 -8.98 4.80 8.04
C THR A 84 -10.09 5.63 7.40
N TYR A 85 -10.18 6.94 7.70
CA TYR A 85 -11.18 7.81 7.06
C TYR A 85 -10.90 8.03 5.57
N ILE A 86 -9.62 8.14 5.17
CA ILE A 86 -9.26 8.26 3.75
C ILE A 86 -9.59 6.97 2.99
N LEU A 87 -9.29 5.81 3.58
CA LEU A 87 -9.58 4.51 2.97
C LEU A 87 -11.09 4.22 2.90
N GLU A 88 -11.86 4.59 3.92
CA GLU A 88 -13.33 4.54 3.89
C GLU A 88 -13.87 5.41 2.76
N ARG A 89 -13.35 6.62 2.60
CA ARG A 89 -13.72 7.50 1.48
C ARG A 89 -13.36 6.90 0.12
N ALA A 90 -12.28 6.12 0.02
CA ALA A 90 -11.89 5.42 -1.21
C ALA A 90 -12.88 4.30 -1.57
N GLU A 91 -13.38 3.56 -0.57
CA GLU A 91 -14.39 2.50 -0.77
C GLU A 91 -15.74 3.05 -1.25
N GLU A 92 -16.09 4.28 -0.87
CA GLU A 92 -17.33 4.96 -1.29
C GLU A 92 -17.28 5.58 -2.70
N GLN A 93 -16.12 5.60 -3.36
CA GLN A 93 -15.93 6.20 -4.70
C GLN A 93 -16.21 5.18 -5.81
#